data_AF-A0A9D3NYG1-F1
#
_entry.id   AF-A0A9D3NYG1-F1
#
_cell.length_a   1.000
_cell.length_b   1.000
_cell.length_c   1.000
_cell.angle_alpha   90.00
_cell.angle_beta   90.00
_cell.angle_gamma   90.00
#
_symmetry.space_group_name_H-M   'P 1'
#
loop_
_entity.id
_entity.type
_entity.pdbx_description
1 polymer ?
#
loop_
_entity_poly.entity_id
_entity_poly.type
_entity_poly.pdbx_seq_one_letter_code
_entity_poly.pdbx_strand_id
1 'polypeptide(L)'
;MLKCSEESSEGAFFVQTQFQLTVAHTRWRLRHHNHQCIIRHGGVKPNIIPDYSELEYYLRTPSHQDLPIIQAKAEACFQAAALATGCKVELIFAKNKFLTSCTDFGNVTHAVPGIHPYFYIGSEALNHTTEYTAASGAEEAQFYTLQTAKALAMTALDVIFSPGVLDKVKHDFKEAKLKEERGLQEVKHGQAETNKINETV
;
A
#
# COMPACT_ATOMS: atom_id res chain seq x y z
N MET A 1 3.69 3.99 -11.56
CA MET A 1 3.10 4.09 -12.91
C MET A 1 4.00 3.33 -13.87
N LEU A 2 3.43 2.45 -14.67
CA LEU A 2 4.12 1.56 -15.58
C LEU A 2 3.64 1.89 -16.99
N LYS A 3 4.55 2.21 -17.89
CA LYS A 3 4.28 2.41 -19.31
C LYS A 3 4.96 1.30 -20.08
N CYS A 4 4.28 0.71 -21.04
CA CYS A 4 4.85 -0.30 -21.92
C CYS A 4 4.53 0.08 -23.35
N SER A 5 5.55 0.25 -24.16
CA SER A 5 5.43 0.63 -25.57
C SER A 5 6.16 -0.40 -26.42
N GLU A 6 5.56 -0.76 -27.55
CA GLU A 6 6.15 -1.65 -28.52
C GLU A 6 6.91 -0.85 -29.59
N GLU A 7 8.01 -1.40 -30.11
CA GLU A 7 8.73 -0.85 -31.28
C GLU A 7 8.43 -1.64 -32.57
N SER A 8 7.80 -2.80 -32.45
CA SER A 8 7.37 -3.68 -33.55
C SER A 8 5.89 -4.04 -33.38
N SER A 9 5.27 -4.74 -34.32
CA SER A 9 3.82 -4.84 -34.45
C SER A 9 3.18 -6.16 -33.95
N GLU A 10 3.71 -6.82 -32.92
CA GLU A 10 3.33 -8.21 -32.58
C GLU A 10 3.01 -8.53 -31.10
N GLY A 11 3.02 -7.59 -30.14
CA GLY A 11 3.23 -7.94 -28.73
C GLY A 11 2.32 -7.32 -27.65
N ALA A 12 1.76 -6.11 -27.78
CA ALA A 12 1.19 -5.44 -26.60
C ALA A 12 -0.13 -6.07 -26.07
N PHE A 13 -0.83 -6.88 -26.87
CA PHE A 13 -1.96 -7.69 -26.36
C PHE A 13 -1.49 -8.80 -25.39
N PHE A 14 -0.34 -9.42 -25.68
CA PHE A 14 0.28 -10.38 -24.77
C PHE A 14 0.77 -9.70 -23.50
N VAL A 15 1.26 -8.47 -23.61
CA VAL A 15 1.63 -7.65 -22.44
C VAL A 15 0.43 -7.43 -21.51
N GLN A 16 -0.76 -7.15 -22.03
CA GLN A 16 -1.96 -6.98 -21.19
C GLN A 16 -2.40 -8.27 -20.49
N THR A 17 -2.34 -9.41 -21.19
CA THR A 17 -2.65 -10.73 -20.62
C THR A 17 -1.60 -11.14 -19.58
N GLN A 18 -0.32 -10.90 -19.87
CA GLN A 18 0.79 -11.15 -18.95
C GLN A 18 0.79 -10.18 -17.77
N PHE A 19 0.28 -8.95 -17.91
CA PHE A 19 0.07 -8.06 -16.78
C PHE A 19 -1.01 -8.58 -15.85
N GLN A 20 -2.17 -9.00 -16.37
CA GLN A 20 -3.21 -9.61 -15.52
C GLN A 20 -2.72 -10.89 -14.83
N LEU A 21 -1.97 -11.74 -15.54
CA LEU A 21 -1.32 -12.91 -14.95
C LEU A 21 -0.27 -12.52 -13.92
N THR A 22 0.53 -11.48 -14.17
CA THR A 22 1.53 -10.97 -13.22
C THR A 22 0.86 -10.44 -11.95
N VAL A 23 -0.22 -9.65 -12.06
CA VAL A 23 -0.99 -9.17 -10.90
C VAL A 23 -1.60 -10.34 -10.12
N ALA A 24 -2.10 -11.36 -10.81
CA ALA A 24 -2.60 -12.58 -10.18
C ALA A 24 -1.48 -13.41 -9.51
N HIS A 25 -0.32 -13.52 -10.15
CA HIS A 25 0.83 -14.27 -9.64
C HIS A 25 1.50 -13.56 -8.46
N THR A 26 1.64 -12.23 -8.50
CA THR A 26 2.13 -11.45 -7.36
C THR A 26 1.16 -11.55 -6.19
N ARG A 27 -0.15 -11.52 -6.44
CA ARG A 27 -1.18 -11.77 -5.41
C ARG A 27 -1.04 -13.15 -4.77
N TRP A 28 -0.72 -14.19 -5.55
CA TRP A 28 -0.55 -15.56 -5.03
C TRP A 28 0.78 -15.75 -4.28
N ARG A 29 1.88 -15.18 -4.79
CA ARG A 29 3.22 -15.34 -4.23
C ARG A 29 3.50 -14.41 -3.04
N LEU A 30 2.79 -13.29 -2.92
CA LEU A 30 2.91 -12.31 -1.85
C LEU A 30 1.67 -12.32 -0.96
N ARG A 31 1.44 -13.44 -0.26
CA ARG A 31 0.40 -13.52 0.78
C ARG A 31 0.62 -12.36 1.77
N HIS A 32 -0.43 -11.60 2.09
CA HIS A 32 -0.46 -10.38 2.93
C HIS A 32 -0.16 -9.02 2.25
N HIS A 33 -0.10 -8.97 0.91
CA HIS A 33 0.17 -7.73 0.18
C HIS A 33 -1.02 -7.34 -0.69
N ASN A 34 -1.43 -6.08 -0.61
CA ASN A 34 -2.53 -5.56 -1.42
C ASN A 34 -1.97 -4.92 -2.69
N HIS A 35 -2.59 -5.27 -3.82
CA HIS A 35 -2.17 -4.79 -5.13
C HIS A 35 -3.41 -4.22 -5.80
N GLN A 36 -3.34 -2.95 -6.19
CA GLN A 36 -4.41 -2.29 -6.93
C GLN A 36 -3.83 -1.77 -8.22
N CYS A 37 -4.54 -1.99 -9.31
CA CYS A 37 -4.09 -1.54 -10.60
C CYS A 37 -5.22 -1.01 -11.45
N ILE A 38 -4.93 0.01 -12.25
CA ILE A 38 -5.83 0.57 -13.25
C ILE A 38 -5.10 0.59 -14.58
N ILE A 39 -5.70 0.00 -15.61
CA ILE A 39 -5.21 0.15 -16.98
C ILE A 39 -5.65 1.53 -17.44
N ARG A 40 -4.69 2.43 -17.67
CA ARG A 40 -4.95 3.78 -18.19
C ARG A 40 -5.13 3.76 -19.71
N HIS A 41 -4.34 2.94 -20.40
CA HIS A 41 -4.41 2.72 -21.84
C HIS A 41 -4.20 1.24 -22.16
N GLY A 42 -5.10 0.63 -22.91
CA GLY A 42 -5.08 -0.82 -23.23
C GLY A 42 -5.45 -1.12 -24.69
N GLY A 43 -5.15 -0.19 -25.59
CA GLY A 43 -5.51 -0.29 -27.02
C GLY A 43 -6.81 0.42 -27.42
N VAL A 44 -7.00 0.52 -28.73
CA VAL A 44 -8.07 1.35 -29.34
C VAL A 44 -9.23 0.50 -29.86
N LYS A 45 -8.95 -0.71 -30.38
CA LYS A 45 -9.98 -1.61 -30.94
C LYS A 45 -9.71 -3.07 -30.55
N PRO A 46 -10.76 -3.88 -30.30
CA PRO A 46 -10.61 -5.30 -29.92
C PRO A 46 -9.91 -6.18 -30.98
N ASN A 47 -9.90 -5.75 -32.23
CA ASN A 47 -9.36 -6.49 -33.37
C ASN A 47 -8.01 -5.93 -33.87
N ILE A 48 -7.38 -5.02 -33.12
CA ILE A 48 -6.07 -4.45 -33.44
C ILE A 48 -5.15 -4.72 -32.26
N ILE A 49 -3.98 -5.31 -32.51
CA ILE A 49 -2.95 -5.46 -31.50
C ILE A 49 -2.47 -4.05 -31.12
N PRO A 50 -2.58 -3.63 -29.84
CA PRO A 50 -2.07 -2.33 -29.44
C PRO A 50 -0.57 -2.26 -29.61
N ASP A 51 -0.06 -1.08 -29.94
CA ASP A 51 1.37 -0.73 -29.94
C ASP A 51 1.80 -0.10 -28.61
N TYR A 52 0.84 0.25 -27.74
CA TYR A 52 1.06 0.90 -26.47
C TYR A 52 0.05 0.47 -25.40
N SER A 53 0.55 0.24 -24.18
CA SER A 53 -0.27 0.04 -22.99
C SER A 53 0.30 0.77 -21.77
N GLU A 54 -0.59 1.23 -20.89
CA GLU A 54 -0.23 1.94 -19.68
C GLU A 54 -1.02 1.41 -18.49
N LEU A 55 -0.31 1.14 -17.40
CA LEU A 55 -0.82 0.60 -16.17
C LEU A 55 -0.40 1.49 -14.99
N GLU A 56 -1.35 1.90 -14.18
CA GLU A 56 -1.06 2.46 -12.87
C GLU A 56 -1.14 1.35 -11.83
N TYR A 57 -0.01 1.04 -11.19
CA TYR A 57 0.13 -0.07 -10.26
C TYR A 57 0.52 0.42 -8.86
N TYR A 58 -0.26 0.01 -7.85
CA TYR A 58 -0.08 0.33 -6.45
C TYR A 58 0.35 -0.90 -5.67
N LEU A 59 1.52 -0.78 -5.03
CA LEU A 59 2.05 -1.76 -4.10
C LEU A 59 1.71 -1.35 -2.67
N ARG A 60 1.18 -2.30 -1.88
CA ARG A 60 0.82 -2.08 -0.49
C ARG A 60 1.38 -3.20 0.37
N THR A 61 2.11 -2.83 1.41
CA THR A 61 2.72 -3.77 2.37
C THR A 61 2.35 -3.37 3.79
N PRO A 62 2.16 -4.33 4.72
CA PRO A 62 1.96 -4.02 6.13
C PRO A 62 3.19 -3.38 6.79
N SER A 63 4.39 -3.70 6.30
CA SER A 63 5.66 -3.20 6.84
C SER A 63 6.43 -2.43 5.78
N HIS A 64 6.89 -1.22 6.13
CA HIS A 64 7.74 -0.40 5.27
C HIS A 64 9.04 -1.12 4.86
N GLN A 65 9.51 -2.07 5.67
CA GLN A 65 10.72 -2.85 5.39
C GLN A 65 10.55 -3.76 4.17
N ASP A 66 9.32 -4.17 3.87
CA ASP A 66 9.01 -5.07 2.76
C ASP A 66 8.82 -4.32 1.44
N LEU A 67 8.67 -2.98 1.47
CA LEU A 67 8.43 -2.18 0.26
C LEU A 67 9.55 -2.33 -0.77
N PRO A 68 10.85 -2.19 -0.44
CA PRO A 68 11.93 -2.38 -1.42
C PRO A 68 11.95 -3.79 -2.00
N ILE A 69 11.68 -4.81 -1.17
CA ILE A 69 11.68 -6.22 -1.57
C ILE A 69 10.56 -6.47 -2.60
N ILE A 70 9.37 -5.93 -2.33
CA ILE A 70 8.20 -6.13 -3.18
C ILE A 70 8.28 -5.27 -4.43
N GLN A 71 8.82 -4.05 -4.33
CA GLN A 71 9.13 -3.23 -5.48
C GLN A 71 10.07 -3.97 -6.43
N ALA A 72 11.17 -4.53 -5.93
CA ALA A 72 12.12 -5.29 -6.74
C ALA A 72 11.47 -6.52 -7.40
N LYS A 73 10.61 -7.25 -6.67
CA LYS A 73 9.87 -8.39 -7.24
C LYS A 73 8.89 -7.96 -8.34
N ALA A 74 8.15 -6.88 -8.12
CA ALA A 74 7.21 -6.35 -9.11
C ALA A 74 7.95 -5.88 -10.37
N GLU A 75 9.06 -5.17 -10.21
CA GLU A 75 9.94 -4.75 -11.29
C GLU A 75 10.47 -5.95 -12.09
N ALA A 76 10.97 -6.99 -11.41
CA ALA A 76 11.44 -8.20 -12.07
C ALA A 76 10.33 -8.89 -12.89
N CYS A 77 9.10 -8.93 -12.38
CA CYS A 77 7.98 -9.47 -13.15
C CYS A 77 7.66 -8.64 -14.40
N PHE A 78 7.68 -7.31 -14.29
CA PHE A 78 7.41 -6.43 -15.43
C PHE A 78 8.51 -6.50 -16.49
N GLN A 79 9.78 -6.57 -16.08
CA GLN A 79 10.90 -6.78 -17.01
C GLN A 79 10.84 -8.15 -17.67
N ALA A 80 10.50 -9.20 -16.93
CA ALA A 80 10.34 -10.54 -17.49
C ALA A 80 9.20 -10.61 -18.53
N ALA A 81 8.08 -9.93 -18.26
CA ALA A 81 6.97 -9.83 -19.22
C ALA A 81 7.38 -9.09 -20.49
N ALA A 82 8.12 -7.98 -20.36
CA ALA A 82 8.63 -7.22 -21.49
C ALA A 82 9.60 -8.06 -22.34
N LEU A 83 10.54 -8.77 -21.69
CA LEU A 83 11.48 -9.66 -22.36
C LEU A 83 10.77 -10.80 -23.10
N ALA A 84 9.79 -11.45 -22.46
CA ALA A 84 9.05 -12.55 -23.05
C ALA A 84 8.20 -12.14 -24.27
N THR A 85 7.80 -10.87 -24.33
CA THR A 85 6.95 -10.32 -25.40
C THR A 85 7.73 -9.50 -26.43
N GLY A 86 9.05 -9.33 -26.25
CA GLY A 86 9.87 -8.45 -27.09
C GLY A 86 9.52 -6.95 -26.98
N CYS A 87 8.73 -6.56 -25.97
CA CYS A 87 8.29 -5.18 -25.78
C CYS A 87 9.28 -4.37 -24.95
N LYS A 88 9.20 -3.03 -25.02
CA LYS A 88 9.92 -2.14 -24.10
C LYS A 88 9.02 -1.77 -22.92
N VAL A 89 9.60 -1.78 -21.72
CA VAL A 89 8.90 -1.36 -20.50
C VAL A 89 9.61 -0.20 -19.84
N GLU A 90 8.83 0.81 -19.47
CA GLU A 90 9.25 1.98 -18.73
C GLU A 90 8.55 1.98 -17.36
N LEU A 91 9.35 1.92 -16.31
CA LEU A 91 8.91 1.91 -14.91
C LEU A 91 9.07 3.30 -14.31
N ILE A 92 7.96 3.97 -14.02
CA ILE A 92 7.94 5.29 -13.36
C ILE A 92 7.47 5.11 -11.92
N PHE A 93 8.40 5.17 -10.98
CA PHE A 93 8.06 5.15 -9.56
C PHE A 93 7.64 6.55 -9.10
N ALA A 94 6.47 6.64 -8.48
CA ALA A 94 6.03 7.89 -7.85
C ALA A 94 7.01 8.27 -6.74
N LYS A 95 7.38 9.55 -6.65
CA LYS A 95 8.26 10.05 -5.59
C LYS A 95 7.68 9.80 -4.18
N ASN A 96 6.35 9.76 -4.07
CA ASN A 96 5.65 9.36 -2.85
C ASN A 96 5.40 7.85 -2.84
N LYS A 97 6.13 7.14 -1.99
CA LYS A 97 6.10 5.68 -1.82
C LYS A 97 4.89 5.16 -1.02
N PHE A 98 3.90 6.00 -0.73
CA PHE A 98 2.87 5.71 0.26
C PHE A 98 1.48 5.89 -0.35
N LEU A 99 0.80 4.79 -0.70
CA LEU A 99 -0.62 4.85 -1.02
C LEU A 99 -1.36 3.57 -0.62
N THR A 100 -1.69 3.46 0.66
CA THR A 100 -2.70 2.54 1.21
C THR A 100 -3.33 3.23 2.39
N SER A 101 -4.65 3.48 2.37
CA SER A 101 -5.36 4.40 3.28
C SER A 101 -4.39 5.36 3.96
N CYS A 102 -3.85 6.27 3.15
CA CYS A 102 -2.80 7.17 3.58
C CYS A 102 -3.47 8.23 4.45
N THR A 103 -3.53 7.96 5.74
CA THR A 103 -3.72 9.03 6.70
C THR A 103 -2.34 9.66 6.89
N ASP A 104 -2.26 10.97 6.75
CA ASP A 104 -1.13 11.76 7.23
C ASP A 104 -0.80 11.46 8.70
N PHE A 105 -1.82 11.06 9.46
CA PHE A 105 -1.71 10.62 10.85
C PHE A 105 -0.76 9.42 11.05
N GLY A 106 -0.63 8.52 10.07
CA GLY A 106 0.37 7.44 10.13
C GLY A 106 1.78 7.97 10.35
N ASN A 107 2.17 9.03 9.62
CA ASN A 107 3.47 9.67 9.79
C ASN A 107 3.63 10.30 11.19
N VAL A 108 2.55 10.90 11.71
CA VAL A 108 2.54 11.47 13.06
C VAL A 108 2.77 10.39 14.11
N THR A 109 2.14 9.22 13.95
CA THR A 109 2.29 8.10 14.90
C THR A 109 3.69 7.47 14.91
N HIS A 110 4.57 7.82 13.97
CA HIS A 110 5.99 7.46 14.09
C HIS A 110 6.76 8.38 15.05
N ALA A 111 6.31 9.62 15.23
CA ALA A 111 6.97 10.60 16.08
C ALA A 111 6.37 10.67 17.49
N VAL A 112 5.05 10.51 17.61
CA VAL A 112 4.33 10.65 18.88
C VAL A 112 3.23 9.58 19.02
N PRO A 113 2.80 9.24 20.26
CA PRO A 113 1.66 8.35 20.46
C PRO A 113 0.38 8.93 19.84
N GLY A 114 -0.40 8.10 19.14
CA GLY A 114 -1.66 8.52 18.55
C GLY A 114 -2.57 7.33 18.24
N ILE A 115 -3.88 7.60 18.17
CA ILE A 115 -4.92 6.62 17.82
C ILE A 115 -5.73 7.12 16.62
N HIS A 116 -6.10 6.20 15.72
CA HIS A 116 -6.94 6.50 14.55
C HIS A 116 -8.13 5.52 14.53
N PRO A 117 -9.18 5.79 15.34
CA PRO A 117 -10.30 4.88 15.46
C PRO A 117 -11.23 4.95 14.25
N TYR A 118 -11.79 3.80 13.89
CA TYR A 118 -12.94 3.72 13.00
C TYR A 118 -14.22 3.68 13.84
N PHE A 119 -15.29 4.32 13.34
CA PHE A 119 -16.60 4.28 13.97
C PHE A 119 -17.70 4.08 12.93
N TYR A 120 -18.85 3.58 13.38
CA TYR A 120 -20.00 3.31 12.52
C TYR A 120 -20.77 4.60 12.22
N ILE A 121 -21.30 4.74 11.00
CA ILE A 121 -22.04 5.93 10.57
C ILE A 121 -23.50 5.63 10.20
N GLY A 122 -24.05 4.47 10.57
CA GLY A 122 -25.42 4.08 10.19
C GLY A 122 -25.53 3.40 8.82
N SER A 123 -24.42 2.91 8.25
CA SER A 123 -24.41 2.28 6.93
C SER A 123 -23.37 1.19 6.80
N GLU A 124 -23.68 0.17 5.99
CA GLU A 124 -22.78 -0.91 5.57
C GLU A 124 -22.01 -0.57 4.28
N ALA A 125 -22.19 0.64 3.74
CA ALA A 125 -21.48 1.07 2.54
C ALA A 125 -19.95 1.01 2.74
N LEU A 126 -19.23 0.62 1.69
CA LEU A 126 -17.77 0.59 1.72
C LEU A 126 -17.19 1.99 1.55
N ASN A 127 -16.07 2.26 2.22
CA ASN A 127 -15.32 3.49 1.98
C ASN A 127 -14.91 3.60 0.49
N HIS A 128 -14.89 4.83 -0.03
CA HIS A 128 -14.66 5.14 -1.45
C HIS A 128 -15.81 4.81 -2.42
N THR A 129 -17.05 4.78 -1.94
CA THR A 129 -18.23 4.72 -2.81
C THR A 129 -19.11 5.96 -2.68
N THR A 130 -19.97 6.17 -3.68
CA THR A 130 -20.99 7.24 -3.68
C THR A 130 -21.98 7.07 -2.54
N GLU A 131 -22.33 5.82 -2.21
CA GLU A 131 -23.24 5.48 -1.12
C GLU A 131 -22.65 5.85 0.23
N TYR A 132 -21.36 5.62 0.45
CA TYR A 132 -20.67 6.02 1.67
C TYR A 132 -20.58 7.56 1.80
N THR A 133 -20.45 8.26 0.68
CA THR A 133 -20.45 9.73 0.66
C THR A 133 -21.82 10.27 1.11
N ALA A 134 -22.90 9.71 0.58
CA ALA A 134 -24.25 10.08 1.01
C ALA A 134 -24.49 9.72 2.49
N ALA A 135 -24.09 8.52 2.92
CA ALA A 135 -24.26 8.06 4.29
C ALA A 135 -23.47 8.92 5.30
N SER A 136 -22.24 9.32 4.96
CA SER A 136 -21.41 10.15 5.86
C SER A 136 -21.94 11.58 6.03
N GLY A 137 -22.70 12.09 5.06
CA GLY A 137 -23.40 13.37 5.16
C GLY A 137 -24.80 13.30 5.76
N ALA A 138 -25.31 12.12 6.09
CA ALA A 138 -26.67 11.92 6.59
C ALA A 138 -26.85 12.42 8.03
N GLU A 139 -28.07 12.79 8.41
CA GLU A 139 -28.38 13.26 9.76
C GLU A 139 -28.21 12.14 10.80
N GLU A 140 -28.54 10.90 10.42
CA GLU A 140 -28.40 9.70 11.23
C GLU A 140 -26.93 9.41 11.59
N ALA A 141 -26.00 9.78 10.71
CA ALA A 141 -24.56 9.63 10.96
C ALA A 141 -24.05 10.60 12.04
N GLN A 142 -24.73 11.73 12.26
CA GLN A 142 -24.29 12.75 13.21
C GLN A 142 -24.37 12.26 14.66
N PHE A 143 -25.35 11.42 14.98
CA PHE A 143 -25.46 10.82 16.31
C PHE A 143 -24.22 10.00 16.68
N TYR A 144 -23.78 9.12 15.77
CA TYR A 144 -22.57 8.32 15.98
C TYR A 144 -21.32 9.18 16.01
N THR A 145 -21.22 10.17 15.11
CA THR A 145 -20.10 11.12 15.06
C THR A 145 -19.95 11.88 16.37
N LEU A 146 -21.04 12.39 16.94
CA LEU A 146 -21.03 13.09 18.22
C LEU A 146 -20.64 12.18 19.39
N GLN A 147 -21.09 10.93 19.40
CA GLN A 147 -20.68 9.97 20.42
C GLN A 147 -19.18 9.69 20.36
N THR A 148 -18.63 9.43 19.17
CA THR A 148 -17.20 9.19 18.98
C THR A 148 -16.38 10.44 19.32
N ALA A 149 -16.84 11.63 18.95
CA ALA A 149 -16.18 12.89 19.31
C ALA A 149 -16.12 13.08 20.83
N LYS A 150 -17.21 12.78 21.56
CA LYS A 150 -17.23 12.80 23.03
C LYS A 150 -16.28 11.77 23.61
N ALA A 151 -16.27 10.53 23.10
CA ALA A 151 -15.35 9.50 23.57
C ALA A 151 -13.88 9.92 23.39
N LEU A 152 -13.53 10.53 22.25
CA LEU A 152 -12.19 11.07 22.01
C LEU A 152 -11.84 12.21 22.95
N ALA A 153 -12.78 13.14 23.19
CA ALA A 153 -12.58 14.24 24.13
C ALA A 153 -12.37 13.74 25.56
N MET A 154 -13.19 12.78 26.01
CA MET A 154 -13.04 12.15 27.32
C MET A 154 -11.71 11.39 27.44
N THR A 155 -11.29 10.68 26.38
CA THR A 155 -9.97 10.02 26.34
C THR A 155 -8.83 11.03 26.49
N ALA A 156 -8.93 12.19 25.82
CA ALA A 156 -7.93 13.24 25.96
C ALA A 156 -7.91 13.83 27.38
N LEU A 157 -9.08 14.03 28.00
CA LEU A 157 -9.18 14.46 29.39
C LEU A 157 -8.55 13.43 30.33
N ASP A 158 -8.79 12.14 30.14
CA ASP A 158 -8.18 11.10 30.95
C ASP A 158 -6.66 11.12 30.84
N VAL A 159 -6.12 11.29 29.63
CA VAL A 159 -4.67 11.40 29.42
C VAL A 159 -4.06 12.63 30.10
N ILE A 160 -4.78 13.76 30.09
CA ILE A 160 -4.29 15.03 30.67
C ILE A 160 -4.42 15.04 32.20
N PHE A 161 -5.54 14.57 32.73
CA PHE A 161 -5.92 14.79 34.12
C PHE A 161 -5.78 13.57 35.02
N SER A 162 -5.69 12.36 34.47
CA SER A 162 -5.45 11.16 35.28
C SER A 162 -3.94 10.99 35.55
N PRO A 163 -3.49 11.03 36.81
CA PRO A 163 -2.09 10.89 37.15
C PRO A 163 -1.48 9.59 36.60
N GLY A 164 -0.31 9.68 35.96
CA GLY A 164 0.46 8.53 35.45
C GLY A 164 0.00 7.95 34.11
N VAL A 165 -1.17 8.32 33.59
CA VAL A 165 -1.65 7.80 32.29
C VAL A 165 -0.75 8.27 31.15
N LEU A 166 -0.43 9.57 31.08
CA LEU A 166 0.47 10.10 30.05
C LEU A 166 1.87 9.47 30.11
N ASP A 167 2.39 9.22 31.30
CA ASP A 167 3.71 8.59 31.48
C ASP A 167 3.71 7.16 30.97
N LYS A 168 2.65 6.40 31.27
CA LYS A 168 2.45 5.05 30.74
C LYS A 168 2.36 5.04 29.21
N VAL A 169 1.57 5.95 28.62
CA VAL A 169 1.45 6.09 27.16
C VAL A 169 2.81 6.36 26.52
N LYS A 170 3.62 7.25 27.10
CA LYS A 170 4.97 7.54 26.60
C LYS A 170 5.92 6.35 26.74
N HIS A 171 5.82 5.61 27.86
CA HIS A 171 6.61 4.40 28.09
C HIS A 171 6.28 3.32 27.06
N ASP A 172 5.00 2.98 26.90
CA ASP A 172 4.52 1.97 25.97
C ASP A 172 4.93 2.31 24.52
N PHE A 173 4.85 3.59 24.13
CA PHE A 173 5.30 4.06 22.83
C PHE A 173 6.80 3.87 22.62
N LYS A 174 7.63 4.19 23.63
CA LYS A 174 9.08 4.01 23.56
C LYS A 174 9.46 2.54 23.43
N GLU A 175 8.83 1.66 24.20
CA GLU A 175 9.06 0.21 24.11
C GLU A 175 8.65 -0.34 22.74
N ALA A 176 7.53 0.11 22.19
CA ALA A 176 7.11 -0.26 20.83
C ALA A 176 8.16 0.16 19.78
N LYS A 177 8.73 1.36 19.89
CA LYS A 177 9.81 1.85 19.02
C LYS A 177 11.08 1.02 19.13
N LEU A 178 11.52 0.71 20.35
CA LEU A 178 12.69 -0.15 20.57
C LEU A 178 12.49 -1.55 19.99
N LYS A 179 11.28 -2.11 20.09
CA LYS A 179 10.95 -3.41 19.49
C LYS A 179 11.00 -3.36 17.95
N GLU A 180 10.49 -2.28 17.35
CA GLU A 180 10.57 -2.03 15.91
C GLU A 180 12.04 -1.94 15.43
N GLU A 181 12.88 -1.21 16.17
CA GLU A 181 14.32 -1.05 15.90
C GLU A 181 15.10 -2.36 16.04
N ARG A 182 14.82 -3.17 17.06
CA ARG A 182 15.45 -4.49 17.22
C ARG A 182 15.08 -5.42 16.06
N GLY A 183 13.81 -5.46 15.67
CA GLY A 183 13.37 -6.21 14.49
C GLY A 183 14.06 -5.75 13.20
N LEU A 184 14.25 -4.44 13.02
CA LEU A 184 15.01 -3.87 11.90
C LEU A 184 16.48 -4.33 11.87
N GLN A 185 17.12 -4.45 13.04
CA GLN A 185 18.52 -4.90 13.13
C GLN A 185 18.66 -6.38 12.81
N GLU A 186 17.73 -7.22 13.29
CA GLU A 186 17.70 -8.66 13.03
C GLU A 186 17.49 -8.95 11.53
N VAL A 187 16.56 -8.25 10.87
CA VAL A 187 16.34 -8.37 9.42
C VAL A 187 17.59 -7.98 8.64
N LYS A 188 18.23 -6.85 8.97
CA LYS A 188 19.48 -6.43 8.31
C LYS A 188 20.62 -7.45 8.49
N HIS A 189 20.73 -8.06 9.67
CA HIS A 189 21.73 -9.11 9.92
C HIS A 189 21.46 -10.35 9.08
N GLY A 190 20.22 -10.86 9.08
CA GLY A 190 19.84 -12.04 8.30
C GLY A 190 19.97 -11.83 6.79
N GLN A 191 19.74 -10.61 6.30
CA GLN A 191 19.88 -10.24 4.89
C GLN A 191 21.35 -10.07 4.46
N ALA A 192 22.21 -9.58 5.36
CA ALA A 192 23.65 -9.54 5.14
C ALA A 192 24.28 -10.94 5.11
N GLU A 193 23.79 -11.87 5.94
CA GLU A 193 24.22 -13.27 5.92
C GLU A 193 23.76 -14.00 4.64
N THR A 194 22.51 -13.81 4.20
CA THR A 194 22.03 -14.42 2.95
C THR A 194 22.76 -13.87 1.71
N ASN A 195 23.10 -12.58 1.69
CA ASN A 195 23.87 -12.00 0.59
C ASN A 195 25.30 -12.55 0.53
N LYS A 196 25.96 -12.76 1.68
CA LYS A 196 27.30 -13.42 1.72
C LYS A 196 27.27 -14.85 1.20
N ILE A 197 26.20 -15.60 1.49
CA ILE A 197 26.06 -16.99 1.01
C ILE A 197 25.90 -17.02 -0.52
N ASN A 198 25.17 -16.07 -1.10
CA ASN A 198 24.96 -16.00 -2.55
C ASN A 198 26.18 -15.48 -3.34
N GLU A 199 27.12 -14.79 -2.70
CA GLU A 199 28.39 -14.36 -3.32
C GLU A 199 29.48 -15.45 -3.31
N THR A 200 29.25 -16.57 -2.60
CA THR A 200 30.22 -17.67 -2.46
C THR A 200 29.88 -18.88 -3.35
N VAL A 201 28.84 -18.79 -4.20
CA VAL A 201 28.40 -19.84 -5.14
C VAL A 201 28.58 -19.38 -6.57
#